data_AF-A0A3E0K2Y6-F1
#
_entry.id   AF-A0A3E0K2Y6-F1
#
_cell.length_a   1.000
_cell.length_b   1.000
_cell.length_c   1.000
_cell.angle_alpha   90.00
_cell.angle_beta   90.00
_cell.angle_gamma   90.00
#
_symmetry.space_group_name_H-M   'P 1'
#
loop_
_entity.id
_entity.type
_entity.pdbx_description
1 polymer ?
#
loop_
_entity_poly.entity_id
_entity_poly.type
_entity_poly.pdbx_seq_one_letter_code
_entity_poly.pdbx_strand_id
1 'polypeptide(L)'
;MKIWIDADGCPVVDIAVQVAGEFHIPACIVCDTSHYIIREGAETLTVSEGKDAADFAILNRVRKKDIVVTQDYGLAALILTKGGYAIHPKGLIYSETNIDRLLAQRQLAQKMRLAGVRMKGPKKRSPTDDLLFRERLVGLCRTAIAERKDEEGQDPKGR
;
A
#
# COMPACT_ATOMS: atom_id res chain seq x y z
N MET A 1 -7.84 0.06 -12.55
CA MET A 1 -7.33 0.27 -11.19
C MET A 1 -6.98 -1.08 -10.66
N LYS A 2 -5.91 -1.21 -9.87
CA LYS A 2 -5.51 -2.44 -9.18
C LYS A 2 -5.08 -2.09 -7.75
N ILE A 3 -5.31 -3.01 -6.81
CA ILE A 3 -4.76 -2.94 -5.45
C ILE A 3 -3.52 -3.83 -5.39
N TRP A 4 -2.37 -3.24 -5.12
CA TRP A 4 -1.10 -3.93 -4.92
C TRP A 4 -0.85 -4.08 -3.42
N ILE A 5 -0.52 -5.29 -2.98
CA ILE A 5 -0.28 -5.59 -1.56
C ILE A 5 1.16 -6.05 -1.45
N ASP A 6 2.01 -5.20 -0.87
CA ASP A 6 3.31 -5.59 -0.38
C ASP A 6 3.09 -6.51 0.83
N ALA A 7 3.36 -7.81 0.65
CA ALA A 7 2.93 -8.85 1.57
C ALA A 7 3.98 -9.17 2.65
N ASP A 8 5.22 -8.68 2.50
CA ASP A 8 6.28 -8.95 3.47
C ASP A 8 5.91 -8.36 4.84
N GLY A 9 5.69 -9.25 5.82
CA GLY A 9 5.22 -8.89 7.15
C GLY A 9 3.90 -8.11 7.19
N CYS A 10 3.06 -8.18 6.15
CA CYS A 10 1.81 -7.41 6.06
C CYS A 10 0.66 -8.11 6.79
N PRO A 11 0.13 -7.54 7.90
CA PRO A 11 -0.88 -8.21 8.71
C PRO A 11 -2.31 -8.07 8.18
N VAL A 12 -2.51 -7.41 7.03
CA VAL A 12 -3.84 -7.03 6.52
C VAL A 12 -4.13 -7.52 5.11
N VAL A 13 -3.36 -8.51 4.62
CA VAL A 13 -3.53 -9.07 3.27
C VAL A 13 -4.99 -9.51 3.04
N ASP A 14 -5.56 -10.28 3.98
CA ASP A 14 -6.92 -10.82 3.84
C ASP A 14 -7.97 -9.71 3.78
N ILE A 15 -7.83 -8.68 4.64
CA ILE A 15 -8.74 -7.52 4.65
C ILE A 15 -8.64 -6.75 3.33
N ALA A 16 -7.43 -6.55 2.81
CA ALA A 16 -7.22 -5.86 1.56
C ALA A 16 -7.83 -6.61 0.37
N VAL A 17 -7.65 -7.93 0.30
CA VAL A 17 -8.26 -8.79 -0.73
C VAL A 17 -9.78 -8.78 -0.63
N GLN A 18 -10.34 -8.88 0.58
CA GLN A 18 -11.79 -8.81 0.79
C GLN A 18 -12.37 -7.48 0.28
N VAL A 19 -11.78 -6.35 0.68
CA VAL A 19 -12.23 -5.01 0.23
C VAL A 19 -12.08 -4.87 -1.28
N ALA A 20 -10.99 -5.39 -1.88
CA ALA A 20 -10.81 -5.38 -3.33
C ALA A 20 -11.98 -6.10 -4.04
N GLY A 21 -12.37 -7.28 -3.54
CA GLY A 21 -13.50 -8.05 -4.04
C GLY A 21 -14.84 -7.31 -3.94
N GLU A 22 -15.12 -6.66 -2.81
CA GLU A 22 -16.34 -5.85 -2.61
C GLU A 22 -16.49 -4.73 -3.65
N PHE A 23 -15.37 -4.14 -4.08
CA PHE A 23 -15.35 -3.08 -5.09
C PHE A 23 -15.09 -3.59 -6.51
N HIS A 24 -14.97 -4.91 -6.73
CA HIS A 24 -14.59 -5.52 -8.00
C HIS A 24 -13.28 -4.95 -8.58
N ILE A 25 -12.34 -4.61 -7.71
CA ILE A 25 -11.01 -4.12 -8.08
C ILE A 25 -10.06 -5.33 -8.06
N PRO A 26 -9.30 -5.60 -9.13
CA PRO A 26 -8.27 -6.63 -9.09
C PRO A 26 -7.26 -6.38 -7.96
N ALA A 27 -6.93 -7.43 -7.19
CA ALA A 27 -5.88 -7.41 -6.18
C ALA A 27 -4.67 -8.23 -6.65
N CYS A 28 -3.46 -7.77 -6.33
CA CYS A 28 -2.22 -8.51 -6.55
C CYS A 28 -1.36 -8.48 -5.29
N ILE A 29 -1.10 -9.66 -4.74
CA ILE A 29 -0.21 -9.90 -3.60
C ILE A 29 1.20 -10.06 -4.15
N VAL A 30 2.13 -9.22 -3.71
CA VAL A 30 3.54 -9.31 -4.08
C VAL A 30 4.32 -9.82 -2.88
N CYS A 31 4.93 -10.99 -3.02
CA CYS A 31 5.68 -11.66 -1.96
C CYS A 31 6.96 -12.27 -2.52
N ASP A 32 7.98 -12.44 -1.66
CA ASP A 32 9.16 -13.21 -2.03
C ASP A 32 8.90 -14.73 -1.93
N THR A 33 9.88 -15.53 -2.36
CA THR A 33 9.81 -17.00 -2.31
C THR A 33 9.77 -17.58 -0.90
N SER A 34 10.26 -16.86 0.11
CA SER A 34 10.28 -17.28 1.50
C SER A 34 8.91 -17.08 2.20
N HIS A 35 8.09 -16.16 1.69
CA HIS A 35 6.76 -15.84 2.20
C HIS A 35 5.68 -16.09 1.15
N TYR A 36 5.60 -17.31 0.62
CA TYR A 36 4.61 -17.65 -0.39
C TYR A 36 3.17 -17.58 0.15
N ILE A 37 2.39 -16.63 -0.37
CA ILE A 37 1.01 -16.35 0.06
C ILE A 37 0.08 -16.44 -1.15
N ILE A 38 -0.88 -17.37 -1.10
CA ILE A 38 -2.02 -17.42 -2.03
C ILE A 38 -3.29 -17.05 -1.26
N ARG A 39 -4.15 -16.24 -1.88
CA ARG A 39 -5.51 -15.98 -1.43
C ARG A 39 -6.48 -16.05 -2.59
N GLU A 40 -7.63 -16.66 -2.36
CA GLU A 40 -8.73 -16.61 -3.32
C GLU A 40 -9.17 -15.16 -3.54
N GLY A 41 -9.44 -14.77 -4.78
CA GLY A 41 -9.80 -13.40 -5.14
C GLY A 41 -8.62 -12.45 -5.37
N ALA A 42 -7.37 -12.93 -5.31
CA ALA A 42 -6.18 -12.15 -5.64
C ALA A 42 -5.21 -12.91 -6.55
N GLU A 43 -4.54 -12.18 -7.45
CA GLU A 43 -3.34 -12.67 -8.13
C GLU A 43 -2.17 -12.69 -7.15
N THR A 44 -1.28 -13.69 -7.24
CA THR A 44 -0.01 -13.68 -6.50
C THR A 44 1.14 -13.51 -7.47
N LEU A 45 1.98 -12.49 -7.24
CA LEU A 45 3.23 -12.27 -7.94
C LEU A 45 4.39 -12.59 -6.99
N THR A 46 5.05 -13.72 -7.23
CA THR A 46 6.25 -14.11 -6.49
C THR A 46 7.49 -13.48 -7.13
N VAL A 47 8.32 -12.84 -6.32
CA VAL A 47 9.61 -12.27 -6.73
C VAL A 47 10.78 -13.07 -6.15
N SER A 48 11.95 -12.97 -6.77
CA SER A 48 13.17 -13.54 -6.21
C SER A 48 13.48 -12.92 -4.85
N GLU A 49 14.02 -13.70 -3.93
CA GLU A 49 14.60 -13.19 -2.69
C GLU A 49 15.63 -12.10 -2.98
N GLY A 50 15.45 -10.95 -2.35
CA GLY A 50 16.27 -9.78 -2.58
C GLY A 50 15.71 -8.58 -1.87
N LYS A 51 16.61 -7.77 -1.31
CA LYS A 51 16.25 -6.50 -0.71
C LYS A 51 15.52 -5.64 -1.75
N ASP A 52 14.35 -5.15 -1.39
CA ASP A 52 13.51 -4.26 -2.21
C ASP A 52 12.93 -4.91 -3.50
N ALA A 53 13.04 -6.24 -3.69
CA ALA A 53 12.55 -6.91 -4.90
C ALA A 53 11.04 -6.76 -5.10
N ALA A 54 10.26 -6.84 -4.01
CA ALA A 54 8.82 -6.61 -4.03
C ALA A 54 8.49 -5.16 -4.40
N ASP A 55 9.17 -4.19 -3.77
CA ASP A 55 9.04 -2.76 -4.05
C ASP A 55 9.25 -2.46 -5.53
N PHE A 56 10.35 -2.96 -6.12
CA PHE A 56 10.62 -2.78 -7.55
C PHE A 56 9.55 -3.43 -8.43
N ALA A 57 9.07 -4.62 -8.08
CA ALA A 57 8.05 -5.31 -8.85
C ALA A 57 6.72 -4.54 -8.87
N ILE A 58 6.32 -3.98 -7.71
CA ILE A 58 5.16 -3.08 -7.58
C ILE A 58 5.40 -1.81 -8.39
N LEU A 59 6.53 -1.12 -8.17
CA LEU A 59 6.83 0.14 -8.84
C LEU A 59 6.81 0.02 -10.36
N ASN A 60 7.31 -1.08 -10.92
CA ASN A 60 7.35 -1.27 -12.37
C ASN A 60 5.97 -1.52 -12.99
N ARG A 61 4.96 -1.88 -12.18
CA ARG A 61 3.62 -2.28 -12.66
C ARG A 61 2.50 -1.33 -12.24
N VAL A 62 2.71 -0.60 -11.15
CA VAL A 62 1.73 0.36 -10.62
C VAL A 62 1.44 1.44 -11.66
N ARG A 63 0.15 1.77 -11.81
CA ARG A 63 -0.31 2.84 -12.69
C ARG A 63 -0.95 3.96 -11.86
N LYS A 64 -1.18 5.11 -12.51
CA LYS A 64 -1.95 6.22 -11.92
C LYS A 64 -3.27 5.69 -11.34
N LYS A 65 -3.60 6.13 -10.13
CA LYS A 65 -4.80 5.76 -9.36
C LYS A 65 -4.87 4.29 -8.92
N ASP A 66 -3.82 3.50 -9.07
CA ASP A 66 -3.73 2.23 -8.35
C ASP A 66 -3.52 2.50 -6.85
N ILE A 67 -3.88 1.53 -6.01
CA ILE A 67 -3.73 1.61 -4.56
C ILE A 67 -2.64 0.63 -4.13
N VAL A 68 -1.72 1.06 -3.27
CA VAL A 68 -0.65 0.21 -2.74
C VAL A 68 -0.75 0.12 -1.22
N VAL A 69 -0.85 -1.10 -0.69
CA VAL A 69 -0.76 -1.37 0.75
C VAL A 69 0.70 -1.67 1.07
N THR A 70 1.37 -0.81 1.85
CA THR A 70 2.79 -1.00 2.23
C THR A 70 3.14 -0.31 3.55
N GLN A 71 4.13 -0.86 4.25
CA GLN A 71 4.75 -0.26 5.44
C GLN A 71 5.99 0.57 5.09
N ASP A 72 6.54 0.45 3.87
CA ASP A 72 7.74 1.17 3.47
C ASP A 72 7.38 2.60 3.01
N TYR A 73 7.87 3.59 3.74
CA TYR A 73 7.64 5.01 3.43
C TYR A 73 8.34 5.46 2.15
N GLY A 74 9.46 4.84 1.79
CA GLY A 74 10.16 5.08 0.52
C GLY A 74 9.36 4.56 -0.67
N LEU A 75 8.85 3.32 -0.59
CA LEU A 75 7.92 2.81 -1.60
C LEU A 75 6.70 3.72 -1.70
N ALA A 76 6.04 4.03 -0.59
CA ALA A 76 4.87 4.90 -0.57
C ALA A 76 5.12 6.26 -1.23
N ALA A 77 6.28 6.89 -0.96
CA ALA A 77 6.66 8.15 -1.59
C ALA A 77 6.73 8.04 -3.13
N LEU A 78 7.35 6.98 -3.64
CA LEU A 78 7.46 6.73 -5.08
C LEU A 78 6.11 6.42 -5.73
N ILE A 79 5.20 5.74 -5.02
CA ILE A 79 3.83 5.51 -5.48
C ILE A 79 3.08 6.83 -5.65
N LEU A 80 3.18 7.73 -4.68
CA LEU A 80 2.58 9.06 -4.75
C LEU A 80 3.11 9.84 -5.96
N THR A 81 4.42 9.80 -6.23
CA THR A 81 5.01 10.47 -7.40
C THR A 81 4.49 9.93 -8.73
N LYS A 82 4.05 8.67 -8.78
CA LYS A 82 3.41 8.05 -9.95
C LYS A 82 1.91 8.35 -10.06
N GLY A 83 1.37 9.16 -9.15
CA GLY A 83 -0.07 9.46 -9.07
C GLY A 83 -0.91 8.26 -8.61
N GLY A 84 -0.29 7.29 -7.94
CA GLY A 84 -0.99 6.22 -7.23
C GLY A 84 -1.30 6.63 -5.78
N TYR A 85 -2.15 5.86 -5.12
CA TYR A 85 -2.41 6.01 -3.70
C TYR A 85 -1.63 4.95 -2.92
N ALA A 86 -1.25 5.28 -1.69
CA ALA A 86 -0.63 4.33 -0.79
C ALA A 86 -1.26 4.40 0.61
N ILE A 87 -1.32 3.25 1.29
CA ILE A 87 -1.89 3.12 2.63
C ILE A 87 -1.04 2.18 3.49
N HIS A 88 -0.79 2.60 4.73
CA HIS A 88 -0.18 1.76 5.75
C HIS A 88 -1.19 0.74 6.27
N PRO A 89 -0.78 -0.51 6.61
CA PRO A 89 -1.59 -1.47 7.37
C PRO A 89 -2.23 -0.98 8.69
N LYS A 90 -1.89 0.21 9.19
CA LYS A 90 -2.50 0.84 10.37
C LYS A 90 -3.62 1.84 10.01
N GLY A 91 -4.00 1.91 8.73
CA GLY A 91 -5.02 2.83 8.23
C GLY A 91 -4.52 4.25 7.95
N LEU A 92 -3.23 4.53 8.09
CA LEU A 92 -2.65 5.81 7.68
C LEU A 92 -2.58 5.87 6.15
N ILE A 93 -3.31 6.78 5.54
CA ILE A 93 -3.20 7.08 4.10
C ILE A 93 -1.98 8.00 3.91
N TYR A 94 -1.06 7.59 3.04
CA TYR A 94 0.08 8.42 2.70
C TYR A 94 -0.36 9.54 1.75
N SER A 95 0.21 10.72 1.94
CA SER A 95 -0.07 11.91 1.12
C SER A 95 1.19 12.77 1.01
N GLU A 96 1.22 13.66 0.03
CA GLU A 96 2.29 14.66 -0.13
C GLU A 96 2.47 15.50 1.15
N THR A 97 1.38 15.76 1.88
CA THR A 97 1.40 16.55 3.12
C THR A 97 1.97 15.80 4.33
N ASN A 98 2.12 14.48 4.29
CA ASN A 98 2.60 13.70 5.42
C ASN A 98 3.87 12.87 5.15
N ILE A 99 4.17 12.57 3.88
CA ILE A 99 5.21 11.62 3.51
C ILE A 99 6.62 12.07 3.90
N ASP A 100 6.94 13.35 3.71
CA ASP A 100 8.25 13.90 4.06
C ASP A 100 8.53 13.80 5.57
N ARG A 101 7.51 14.09 6.39
CA ARG A 101 7.59 13.96 7.84
C ARG A 101 7.82 12.50 8.24
N LEU A 102 7.13 11.56 7.61
CA LEU A 102 7.27 10.13 7.90
C LEU A 102 8.66 9.61 7.51
N LEU A 103 9.19 10.03 6.35
CA LEU A 103 10.56 9.72 5.91
C LEU A 103 11.60 10.27 6.90
N ALA A 104 11.47 11.53 7.31
CA ALA A 104 12.35 12.13 8.31
C ALA A 104 12.31 11.38 9.65
N GLN A 105 11.12 10.97 10.10
CA GLN A 105 10.95 10.16 11.31
C GLN A 105 11.63 8.78 11.19
N ARG A 106 11.52 8.11 10.03
CA ARG A 106 12.23 6.84 9.77
C ARG A 106 13.74 7.01 9.86
N GLN A 107 14.28 8.07 9.25
CA GLN A 107 15.71 8.37 9.29
C GLN A 107 16.19 8.68 10.71
N LEU A 108 15.43 9.48 11.47
CA LEU A 108 15.76 9.77 12.87
C LEU A 108 15.74 8.50 13.72
N ALA A 109 14.72 7.66 13.58
CA ALA A 109 14.63 6.38 14.29
C ALA A 109 15.82 5.46 13.94
N GLN A 110 16.27 5.43 12.69
CA GLN A 110 17.46 4.69 12.30
C GLN A 110 18.73 5.23 12.98
N LYS A 111 18.93 6.56 13.00
CA LYS A 111 20.06 7.19 13.70
C LYS A 111 20.06 6.86 15.20
N MET A 112 18.89 6.91 15.84
CA MET A 112 18.76 6.56 17.26
C MET A 112 19.12 5.09 17.54
N ARG A 113 18.70 4.15 16.68
CA ARG A 113 19.11 2.73 16.81
C ARG A 113 20.61 2.56 16.68
N LEU A 114 21.24 3.21 15.69
CA LEU A 114 22.69 3.15 15.49
C LEU A 114 23.47 3.75 16.66
N ALA A 115 22.91 4.76 17.32
CA ALA A 115 23.46 5.34 18.55
C ALA A 115 23.19 4.49 19.81
N GLY A 116 22.63 3.28 19.68
CA GLY A 116 22.37 2.38 20.80
C GLY A 116 21.14 2.74 21.64
N VAL A 117 20.31 3.70 21.20
CA VAL A 117 19.09 4.09 21.93
C VAL A 117 18.06 2.96 21.82
N ARG A 118 17.71 2.38 22.97
CA ARG A 118 16.67 1.35 23.04
C ARG A 118 15.30 1.97 22.77
N MET A 119 14.71 1.61 21.63
CA MET A 119 13.35 2.01 21.29
C MET A 119 12.34 0.92 21.68
N LYS A 120 11.14 1.34 22.09
CA LYS A 120 10.03 0.41 22.29
C LYS A 120 9.62 -0.15 20.91
N GLY A 121 9.48 -1.47 20.83
CA GLY A 121 8.97 -2.13 19.63
C GLY A 121 7.55 -1.68 19.27
N PRO A 122 7.08 -1.99 18.05
CA PRO A 122 5.72 -1.68 17.65
C PRO A 122 4.71 -2.28 18.65
N LYS A 123 3.66 -1.53 18.95
CA LYS A 123 2.54 -2.03 19.78
C LYS A 123 1.95 -3.27 19.11
N LYS A 124 1.53 -4.26 19.91
CA LYS A 124 0.73 -5.39 19.42
C LYS A 124 -0.49 -4.86 18.68
N ARG A 125 -0.76 -5.44 17.52
CA ARG A 125 -1.93 -5.16 16.70
C ARG A 125 -3.19 -5.56 17.46
N SER A 126 -4.26 -4.79 17.28
CA SER A 126 -5.56 -4.99 17.89
C SER A 126 -6.66 -5.10 16.83
N PRO A 127 -7.81 -5.73 17.14
CA PRO A 127 -8.94 -5.77 16.22
C PRO A 127 -9.44 -4.38 15.78
N THR A 128 -9.29 -3.38 16.63
CA THR A 128 -9.59 -1.98 16.29
C THR A 128 -8.69 -1.42 15.19
N ASP A 129 -7.43 -1.88 15.09
CA ASP A 129 -6.53 -1.49 14.00
C ASP A 129 -6.96 -2.09 12.66
N ASP A 130 -7.55 -3.30 12.68
CA ASP A 130 -8.09 -3.97 11.49
C ASP A 130 -9.34 -3.26 10.96
N LEU A 131 -10.25 -2.90 11.86
CA LEU A 131 -11.43 -2.10 11.53
C LEU A 131 -11.04 -0.75 10.95
N LEU A 132 -10.08 -0.06 11.57
CA LEU A 132 -9.57 1.23 11.07
C LEU A 132 -8.93 1.08 9.69
N PHE A 133 -8.09 0.05 9.49
CA PHE A 133 -7.49 -0.20 8.17
C PHE A 133 -8.57 -0.43 7.11
N ARG A 134 -9.55 -1.29 7.40
CA ARG A 134 -10.67 -1.59 6.48
C ARG A 134 -11.45 -0.33 6.13
N GLU A 135 -11.85 0.45 7.12
CA GLU A 135 -12.59 1.71 6.94
C GLU A 135 -11.83 2.66 6.00
N ARG A 136 -10.53 2.82 6.25
CA ARG A 136 -9.66 3.74 5.49
C ARG A 136 -9.45 3.25 4.06
N LEU A 137 -9.27 1.95 3.85
CA LEU A 137 -9.14 1.37 2.52
C LEU A 137 -10.44 1.50 1.72
N VAL A 138 -11.59 1.23 2.32
CA VAL A 138 -12.92 1.43 1.70
C VAL A 138 -13.11 2.88 1.25
N GLY A 139 -12.77 3.84 2.11
CA GLY A 139 -12.81 5.26 1.77
C GLY A 139 -11.90 5.60 0.58
N LEU A 140 -10.67 5.09 0.61
CA LEU A 140 -9.69 5.31 -0.47
C LEU A 140 -10.14 4.71 -1.81
N CYS A 141 -10.75 3.51 -1.80
CA CYS A 141 -11.34 2.91 -3.00
C CYS A 141 -12.44 3.79 -3.59
N ARG A 142 -13.33 4.35 -2.76
CA ARG A 142 -14.39 5.26 -3.22
C ARG A 142 -13.82 6.51 -3.87
N THR A 143 -12.84 7.15 -3.24
CA THR A 143 -12.15 8.33 -3.80
C THR A 143 -11.50 8.01 -5.14
N ALA A 144 -10.71 6.94 -5.22
CA ALA A 144 -10.01 6.54 -6.44
C ALA A 144 -10.96 6.22 -7.61
N ILE A 145 -12.13 5.63 -7.31
CA ILE A 145 -13.18 5.36 -8.32
C ILE A 145 -13.84 6.66 -8.77
N ALA A 146 -14.19 7.56 -7.85
CA ALA A 146 -14.83 8.84 -8.17
C ALA A 146 -13.92 9.67 -9.11
N GLU A 147 -12.65 9.82 -8.75
CA GLU A 147 -11.69 10.59 -9.56
C GLU A 147 -11.49 10.01 -10.97
N ARG A 148 -11.67 8.69 -11.19
CA ARG A 148 -11.63 8.11 -12.54
C ARG A 148 -12.82 8.52 -13.39
N LYS A 149 -14.02 8.52 -12.81
CA LYS A 149 -15.24 8.93 -13.52
C LYS A 149 -15.17 10.40 -13.95
N ASP A 150 -14.60 11.25 -13.12
CA ASP A 150 -14.44 12.68 -13.43
C ASP A 150 -13.47 12.93 -14.59
N GLU A 151 -12.43 12.10 -14.75
CA GLU A 151 -11.51 12.17 -15.91
C GLU A 151 -12.16 11.62 -17.20
N GLU A 152 -12.92 10.54 -17.12
CA GLU A 152 -13.64 9.95 -18.27
C GLU A 152 -14.79 10.85 -18.75
N GLY A 153 -15.45 11.57 -17.83
CA GLY A 153 -16.52 12.52 -18.16
C GLY A 153 -16.03 13.87 -18.70
N GLN A 154 -14.72 14.13 -18.68
CA GLN A 154 -14.11 15.36 -19.18
C GLN A 154 -13.54 15.24 -20.61
N ASP A 155 -13.66 14.09 -21.28
CA ASP A 155 -13.25 13.94 -22.67
C ASP A 155 -14.32 14.48 -23.65
N PRO A 156 -14.12 15.64 -24.31
CA PRO A 156 -15.07 16.19 -25.27
C PRO A 156 -14.83 15.63 -26.69
N LYS A 157 -13.88 14.73 -26.92
CA LYS A 157 -13.53 14.25 -28.27
C LYS A 157 -14.24 12.95 -28.62
N GLY A 158 -15.57 13.02 -28.59
CA GLY A 158 -16.46 12.11 -29.29
C GLY A 158 -17.15 12.83 -30.45
N ARG A 159 -16.39 13.28 -31.45
CA ARG A 159 -16.86 13.64 -32.80
C ARG A 159 -15.75 13.42 -33.82
#